data_AF-A0A9Q0XSK8-F1
#
_entry.id   AF-A0A9Q0XSK8-F1
#
_cell.length_a   1.000
_cell.length_b   1.000
_cell.length_c   1.000
_cell.angle_alpha   90.00
_cell.angle_beta   90.00
_cell.angle_gamma   90.00
#
_symmetry.space_group_name_H-M   'P 1'
#
loop_
_entity.id
_entity.type
_entity.pdbx_description
1 polymer ?
#
loop_
_entity_poly.entity_id
_entity_poly.type
_entity_poly.pdbx_seq_one_letter_code
_entity_poly.pdbx_strand_id
1 'polypeptide(L)'
;MPYLSILPMEWERSLDKLYNFADCSGLHLIFALNALCRNPNNSWNSSNALSLIKYSAGKKYNISWELGNEPNNYRALTGRAVNGTQLGKDYAQLKRLLQLIRTYSRASLYGPNIGRPKKNVVALLDGFMKAAGNIVDAVTWQHYYLDGRVAKVTDFLKTRLLDTLSDQIRKIQKVVNAHTPGKKIWLEGIGATSEGGITNLSDSYAASFLWLNSLGILASQGIDVIMRHSFFDHGHNHLVDQNFNPLPDYWLSLLYKQLVGPRALALHVAGLQRKPRPGRVIRDKLRIYAHCTSHHKSVQLNGQLLTMVDDGTLPPLKPRSLRPGRTLVIPPLTMSFYVVKNVNALACRYR
;
A
#
# COMPACT_ATOMS: atom_id res chain seq x y z
N MET A 1 -16.75 7.46 21.89
CA MET A 1 -16.31 8.86 21.89
C MET A 1 -17.35 9.70 21.18
N PRO A 2 -17.85 10.79 21.77
CA PRO A 2 -18.86 11.62 21.13
C PRO A 2 -18.22 12.35 19.95
N TYR A 3 -18.80 12.22 18.76
CA TYR A 3 -18.45 13.01 17.61
C TYR A 3 -18.77 14.48 17.94
N LEU A 4 -17.73 15.29 18.18
CA LEU A 4 -17.89 16.73 18.14
C LEU A 4 -18.33 17.11 16.73
N SER A 5 -19.44 17.82 16.64
CA SER A 5 -19.79 18.62 15.48
C SER A 5 -18.74 19.72 15.33
N ILE A 6 -17.68 19.39 14.61
CA ILE A 6 -16.63 20.33 14.21
C ILE A 6 -17.30 21.45 13.40
N LEU A 7 -17.17 22.70 13.87
CA LEU A 7 -17.70 23.87 13.16
C LEU A 7 -17.10 23.94 11.74
N PRO A 8 -17.82 24.48 10.74
CA PRO A 8 -17.36 24.49 9.33
C PRO A 8 -15.91 24.97 9.13
N MET A 9 -15.44 25.88 9.98
CA MET A 9 -14.11 26.50 9.88
C MET A 9 -12.93 25.61 10.30
N GLU A 10 -13.16 24.53 11.07
CA GLU A 10 -12.08 23.74 11.67
C GLU A 10 -11.57 22.60 10.76
N TRP A 11 -12.47 21.94 10.02
CA TRP A 11 -12.06 20.90 9.07
C TRP A 11 -11.41 21.50 7.81
N GLU A 12 -11.82 22.70 7.40
CA GLU A 12 -11.24 23.44 6.26
C GLU A 12 -9.74 23.69 6.47
N ARG A 13 -9.36 24.23 7.64
CA ARG A 13 -7.94 24.45 7.98
C ARG A 13 -7.13 23.16 8.02
N SER A 14 -7.74 22.07 8.50
CA SER A 14 -7.08 20.77 8.57
C SER A 14 -6.85 20.18 7.18
N LEU A 15 -7.82 20.32 6.27
CA LEU A 15 -7.70 19.91 4.88
C LEU A 15 -6.64 20.74 4.14
N ASP A 16 -6.60 22.06 4.34
CA ASP A 16 -5.58 22.94 3.75
C ASP A 16 -4.17 22.49 4.16
N LYS A 17 -3.95 22.19 5.45
CA LYS A 17 -2.66 21.66 5.95
C LYS A 17 -2.28 20.34 5.29
N LEU A 18 -3.23 19.40 5.19
CA LEU A 18 -3.00 18.09 4.58
C LEU A 18 -2.66 18.21 3.09
N TYR A 19 -3.41 19.03 2.36
CA TYR A 19 -3.16 19.26 0.94
C TYR A 19 -1.81 19.94 0.72
N ASN A 20 -1.50 20.98 1.49
CA ASN A 20 -0.22 21.67 1.38
C ASN A 20 0.96 20.74 1.68
N PHE A 21 0.85 19.87 2.68
CA PHE A 21 1.88 18.86 2.94
C PHE A 21 2.10 17.93 1.74
N ALA A 22 1.01 17.41 1.15
CA ALA A 22 1.11 16.53 -0.01
C ALA A 22 1.72 17.26 -1.22
N ASP A 23 1.21 18.44 -1.55
CA ASP A 23 1.63 19.24 -2.70
C ASP A 23 3.10 19.68 -2.58
N CYS A 24 3.49 20.25 -1.43
CA CYS A 24 4.89 20.63 -1.17
C CYS A 24 5.86 19.43 -1.20
N SER A 25 5.36 18.22 -0.90
CA SER A 25 6.16 16.99 -0.92
C SER A 25 6.15 16.27 -2.28
N GLY A 26 5.46 16.82 -3.29
CA GLY A 26 5.30 16.18 -4.60
C GLY A 26 4.47 14.88 -4.55
N LEU A 27 3.57 14.76 -3.57
CA LEU A 27 2.66 13.63 -3.38
C LEU A 27 1.27 13.97 -3.90
N HIS A 28 0.58 12.97 -4.45
CA HIS A 28 -0.82 13.11 -4.85
C HIS A 28 -1.75 12.72 -3.69
N LEU A 29 -2.63 13.62 -3.28
CA LEU A 29 -3.56 13.36 -2.17
C LEU A 29 -4.75 12.51 -2.65
N ILE A 30 -4.95 11.40 -1.95
CA ILE A 30 -6.19 10.60 -2.02
C ILE A 30 -6.92 10.79 -0.69
N PHE A 31 -8.17 11.25 -0.75
CA PHE A 31 -8.94 11.57 0.44
C PHE A 31 -10.17 10.66 0.57
N ALA A 32 -10.23 9.89 1.65
CA ALA A 32 -11.35 9.01 1.95
C ALA A 32 -12.48 9.77 2.66
N LEU A 33 -13.65 9.80 2.02
CA LEU A 33 -14.88 10.39 2.56
C LEU A 33 -15.55 9.46 3.57
N ASN A 34 -16.29 10.03 4.51
CA ASN A 34 -17.00 9.26 5.52
C ASN A 34 -18.21 8.52 4.93
N ALA A 35 -18.15 7.18 4.89
CA ALA A 35 -19.24 6.33 4.44
C ALA A 35 -20.23 5.93 5.54
N LEU A 36 -20.06 6.39 6.79
CA LEU A 36 -20.95 6.07 7.92
C LEU A 36 -22.10 7.06 8.10
N CYS A 37 -22.11 8.18 7.38
CA CYS A 37 -23.26 9.08 7.31
C CYS A 37 -24.39 8.39 6.52
N ARG A 38 -25.43 7.90 7.22
CA ARG A 38 -26.49 7.06 6.63
C ARG A 38 -27.88 7.64 6.84
N ASN A 39 -28.71 7.55 5.79
CA ASN A 39 -30.14 7.80 5.87
C ASN A 39 -30.87 6.62 6.56
N PRO A 40 -32.14 6.78 6.96
CA PRO A 40 -32.92 5.70 7.59
C PRO A 40 -33.00 4.41 6.75
N ASN A 41 -33.00 4.53 5.42
CA ASN A 41 -33.00 3.40 4.48
C ASN A 41 -31.59 2.82 4.20
N ASN A 42 -30.58 3.20 5.00
CA ASN A 42 -29.18 2.80 4.88
C ASN A 42 -28.42 3.31 3.64
N SER A 43 -29.03 4.18 2.82
CA SER A 43 -28.29 4.86 1.75
C SER A 43 -27.32 5.90 2.31
N TRP A 44 -26.23 6.17 1.58
CA TRP A 44 -25.26 7.17 2.00
C TRP A 44 -25.81 8.60 1.92
N ASN A 45 -25.65 9.35 3.02
CA ASN A 45 -25.95 10.77 3.07
C ASN A 45 -24.71 11.56 2.65
N SER A 46 -24.76 12.11 1.44
CA SER A 46 -23.63 12.79 0.81
C SER A 46 -23.52 14.28 1.16
N SER A 47 -24.41 14.84 1.97
CA SER A 47 -24.47 16.30 2.19
C SER A 47 -23.16 16.87 2.74
N ASN A 48 -22.56 16.20 3.74
CA ASN A 48 -21.28 16.62 4.30
C ASN A 48 -20.12 16.49 3.29
N ALA A 49 -20.05 15.37 2.56
CA ALA A 49 -19.05 15.16 1.53
C ALA A 49 -19.16 16.20 0.40
N LEU A 50 -20.38 16.55 -0.01
CA LEU A 50 -20.59 17.56 -1.05
C LEU A 50 -20.02 18.93 -0.65
N SER A 51 -20.19 19.34 0.62
CA SER A 51 -19.58 20.57 1.13
C SER A 51 -18.06 20.54 1.05
N LEU A 52 -17.43 19.43 1.46
CA LEU A 52 -15.98 19.24 1.40
C LEU A 52 -15.46 19.26 -0.04
N ILE A 53 -16.12 18.56 -0.96
CA ILE A 53 -15.74 18.53 -2.37
C ILE A 53 -15.90 19.93 -2.98
N LYS A 54 -16.97 20.67 -2.68
CA LYS A 54 -17.16 22.05 -3.16
C LYS A 54 -16.07 23.00 -2.65
N TYR A 55 -15.72 22.93 -1.37
CA TYR A 55 -14.63 23.70 -0.80
C TYR A 55 -13.30 23.39 -1.50
N SER A 56 -12.97 22.10 -1.64
CA SER A 56 -11.75 21.65 -2.32
C SER A 56 -11.70 22.13 -3.78
N ALA A 57 -12.84 22.11 -4.48
CA ALA A 57 -12.95 22.64 -5.84
C ALA A 57 -12.75 24.16 -5.90
N GLY A 58 -13.28 24.91 -4.92
CA GLY A 58 -13.06 26.35 -4.79
C GLY A 58 -11.60 26.72 -4.57
N LYS A 59 -10.87 25.88 -3.82
CA LYS A 59 -9.41 25.96 -3.63
C LYS A 59 -8.59 25.42 -4.82
N LYS A 60 -9.24 24.79 -5.80
CA LYS A 60 -8.63 24.12 -6.96
C LYS A 60 -7.68 22.98 -6.56
N TYR A 61 -7.93 22.32 -5.43
CA TYR A 61 -7.13 21.19 -4.97
C TYR A 61 -7.28 19.98 -5.89
N ASN A 62 -6.17 19.42 -6.35
CA ASN A 62 -6.16 18.19 -7.16
C ASN A 62 -6.18 16.96 -6.25
N ILE A 63 -7.37 16.45 -5.97
CA ILE A 63 -7.60 15.35 -5.01
C ILE A 63 -8.29 14.19 -5.75
N SER A 64 -7.83 12.98 -5.50
CA SER A 64 -8.58 11.75 -5.81
C SER A 64 -9.35 11.28 -4.58
N TRP A 65 -10.39 10.48 -4.79
CA TRP A 65 -11.38 10.22 -3.75
C TRP A 65 -11.53 8.73 -3.46
N GLU A 66 -11.88 8.46 -2.21
CA GLU A 66 -12.39 7.16 -1.74
C GLU A 66 -13.67 7.39 -0.94
N LEU A 67 -14.41 6.32 -0.66
CA LEU A 67 -15.57 6.37 0.23
C LEU A 67 -15.53 5.22 1.24
N GLY A 68 -15.22 5.58 2.48
CA GLY A 68 -15.15 4.66 3.61
C GLY A 68 -13.82 3.89 3.70
N ASN A 69 -13.55 3.39 4.90
CA ASN A 69 -12.41 2.53 5.22
C ASN A 69 -12.92 1.24 5.88
N GLU A 70 -12.47 0.08 5.41
CA GLU A 70 -12.84 -1.26 5.91
C GLU A 70 -14.35 -1.45 6.21
N PRO A 71 -15.24 -1.31 5.20
CA PRO A 71 -16.70 -1.41 5.39
C PRO A 71 -17.16 -2.76 5.98
N ASN A 72 -16.34 -3.80 5.88
CA ASN A 72 -16.55 -5.08 6.56
C ASN A 72 -16.65 -4.98 8.09
N ASN A 73 -16.14 -3.90 8.70
CA ASN A 73 -16.12 -3.70 10.15
C ASN A 73 -17.27 -2.79 10.66
N TYR A 74 -18.09 -2.22 9.77
CA TYR A 74 -19.09 -1.20 10.16
C TYR A 74 -20.13 -1.69 11.16
N ARG A 75 -20.55 -2.95 11.07
CA ARG A 75 -21.49 -3.54 12.05
C ARG A 75 -20.91 -3.52 13.46
N ALA A 76 -19.63 -3.85 13.61
CA ALA A 76 -18.97 -3.86 14.91
C ALA A 76 -18.75 -2.43 15.44
N LEU A 77 -18.42 -1.49 14.55
CA LEU A 77 -18.12 -0.10 14.92
C LEU A 77 -19.37 0.75 15.24
N THR A 78 -20.49 0.49 14.55
CA THR A 78 -21.66 1.40 14.56
C THR A 78 -23.00 0.69 14.76
N GLY A 79 -23.00 -0.63 14.91
CA GLY A 79 -24.23 -1.44 14.94
C GLY A 79 -24.92 -1.60 13.58
N ARG A 80 -24.48 -0.88 12.54
CA ARG A 80 -25.09 -0.91 11.19
C ARG A 80 -24.15 -1.56 10.18
N ALA A 81 -24.66 -2.57 9.47
CA ALA A 81 -23.95 -3.19 8.36
C ALA A 81 -24.30 -2.52 7.03
N VAL A 82 -23.32 -2.43 6.13
CA VAL A 82 -23.53 -2.03 4.74
C VAL A 82 -23.04 -3.19 3.87
N ASN A 83 -23.93 -3.75 3.06
CA ASN A 83 -23.55 -4.82 2.13
C ASN A 83 -22.85 -4.24 0.88
N GLY A 84 -22.15 -5.10 0.14
CA GLY A 84 -21.39 -4.69 -1.04
C GLY A 84 -22.23 -3.97 -2.09
N THR A 85 -23.45 -4.45 -2.36
CA THR A 85 -24.35 -3.85 -3.36
C THR A 85 -24.77 -2.44 -2.99
N GLN A 86 -25.14 -2.20 -1.72
CA GLN A 86 -25.49 -0.87 -1.24
C GLN A 86 -24.26 0.05 -1.27
N LEU A 87 -23.09 -0.43 -0.84
CA LEU A 87 -21.86 0.34 -0.93
C LEU A 87 -21.54 0.73 -2.38
N GLY A 88 -21.74 -0.18 -3.34
CA GLY A 88 -21.56 0.14 -4.75
C GLY A 88 -22.53 1.22 -5.25
N LYS A 89 -23.78 1.23 -4.79
CA LYS A 89 -24.73 2.33 -5.08
C LYS A 89 -24.26 3.66 -4.49
N ASP A 90 -23.67 3.63 -3.29
CA ASP A 90 -23.13 4.84 -2.66
C ASP A 90 -21.93 5.39 -3.47
N TYR A 91 -21.06 4.52 -3.99
CA TYR A 91 -19.98 4.89 -4.90
C TYR A 91 -20.50 5.48 -6.22
N ALA A 92 -21.59 4.92 -6.76
CA ALA A 92 -22.24 5.47 -7.95
C ALA A 92 -22.79 6.89 -7.69
N GLN A 93 -23.36 7.14 -6.51
CA GLN A 93 -23.79 8.47 -6.09
C GLN A 93 -22.60 9.42 -5.97
N LEU A 94 -21.50 9.01 -5.34
CA LEU A 94 -20.28 9.83 -5.25
C LEU A 94 -19.72 10.17 -6.64
N LYS A 95 -19.61 9.20 -7.56
CA LYS A 95 -19.12 9.46 -8.92
C LYS A 95 -19.95 10.52 -9.63
N ARG A 96 -21.27 10.48 -9.51
CA ARG A 96 -22.17 11.50 -10.10
C ARG A 96 -21.92 12.87 -9.49
N LEU A 97 -21.75 12.97 -8.17
CA LEU A 97 -21.44 14.25 -7.51
C LEU A 97 -20.11 14.85 -7.99
N LEU A 98 -19.07 14.02 -8.13
CA LEU A 98 -17.77 14.45 -8.67
C LEU A 98 -17.90 14.94 -10.12
N GLN A 99 -18.70 14.25 -10.95
CA GLN A 99 -18.96 14.62 -12.34
C GLN A 99 -19.66 15.96 -12.52
N LEU A 100 -20.50 16.36 -11.57
CA LEU A 100 -21.19 17.66 -11.59
C LEU A 100 -20.25 18.84 -11.30
N ILE A 101 -19.08 18.58 -10.73
CA ILE A 101 -18.11 19.62 -10.35
C ILE A 101 -16.98 19.61 -11.36
N ARG A 102 -16.86 20.66 -12.18
CA ARG A 102 -15.93 20.74 -13.33
C ARG A 102 -14.50 20.28 -12.97
N THR A 103 -13.95 20.77 -11.85
CA THR A 103 -12.61 20.43 -11.35
C THR A 103 -12.42 18.92 -11.09
N TYR A 104 -13.48 18.21 -10.69
CA TYR A 104 -13.44 16.80 -10.34
C TYR A 104 -14.16 15.88 -11.33
N SER A 105 -14.58 16.41 -12.48
CA SER A 105 -15.28 15.64 -13.51
C SER A 105 -14.48 14.43 -14.02
N ARG A 106 -13.15 14.49 -13.92
CA ARG A 106 -12.19 13.43 -14.27
C ARG A 106 -11.38 12.94 -13.07
N ALA A 107 -11.77 13.30 -11.85
CA ALA A 107 -11.08 12.84 -10.65
C ALA A 107 -11.19 11.32 -10.52
N SER A 108 -10.09 10.71 -10.08
CA SER A 108 -10.06 9.27 -9.84
C SER A 108 -10.83 8.92 -8.56
N LEU A 109 -11.48 7.77 -8.59
CA LEU A 109 -12.25 7.21 -7.49
C LEU A 109 -11.77 5.78 -7.23
N TYR A 110 -11.29 5.52 -6.02
CA TYR A 110 -10.77 4.21 -5.61
C TYR A 110 -11.63 3.62 -4.50
N GLY A 111 -11.66 2.30 -4.37
CA GLY A 111 -12.46 1.62 -3.34
C GLY A 111 -12.55 0.12 -3.55
N PRO A 112 -13.21 -0.64 -2.67
CA PRO A 112 -13.97 -0.19 -1.49
C PRO A 112 -13.13 -0.15 -0.20
N ASN A 113 -11.81 -0.26 -0.31
CA ASN A 113 -10.88 -0.27 0.82
C ASN A 113 -11.25 -1.35 1.87
N ILE A 114 -11.50 -2.58 1.39
CA ILE A 114 -11.85 -3.71 2.27
C ILE A 114 -10.65 -4.19 3.09
N GLY A 115 -10.92 -4.80 4.24
CA GLY A 115 -9.90 -5.51 5.00
C GLY A 115 -9.49 -6.85 4.34
N ARG A 116 -8.85 -7.71 5.15
CA ARG A 116 -8.37 -9.03 4.70
C ARG A 116 -9.50 -9.89 4.10
N PRO A 117 -9.25 -10.66 3.01
CA PRO A 117 -10.28 -11.44 2.31
C PRO A 117 -10.69 -12.72 3.07
N LYS A 118 -11.33 -12.54 4.23
CA LYS A 118 -12.14 -13.56 4.93
C LYS A 118 -13.46 -13.77 4.19
N LYS A 119 -14.19 -14.85 4.48
CA LYS A 119 -15.39 -15.27 3.73
C LYS A 119 -16.44 -14.15 3.59
N ASN A 120 -16.75 -13.43 4.67
CA ASN A 120 -17.68 -12.31 4.68
C ASN A 120 -17.16 -11.09 3.88
N VAL A 121 -15.86 -10.83 3.94
CA VAL A 121 -15.22 -9.72 3.21
C VAL A 121 -15.21 -9.98 1.70
N VAL A 122 -14.95 -11.23 1.29
CA VAL A 122 -15.06 -11.66 -0.11
C VAL A 122 -16.49 -11.52 -0.63
N ALA A 123 -17.50 -11.83 0.18
CA ALA A 123 -18.91 -11.63 -0.20
C ALA A 123 -19.27 -10.13 -0.32
N LEU A 124 -18.70 -9.28 0.53
CA LEU A 124 -18.84 -7.82 0.40
C LEU A 124 -18.20 -7.34 -0.90
N LEU A 125 -16.97 -7.77 -1.20
CA LEU A 125 -16.29 -7.42 -2.45
C LEU A 125 -17.08 -7.87 -3.67
N ASP A 126 -17.63 -9.09 -3.67
CA ASP A 126 -18.44 -9.61 -4.78
C ASP A 126 -19.66 -8.72 -5.06
N GLY A 127 -20.43 -8.38 -4.01
CA GLY A 127 -21.57 -7.46 -4.15
C GLY A 127 -21.16 -6.05 -4.60
N PHE A 128 -20.01 -5.57 -4.14
CA PHE A 128 -19.46 -4.27 -4.54
C PHE A 128 -19.06 -4.27 -6.01
N MET A 129 -18.31 -5.28 -6.47
CA MET A 129 -17.86 -5.40 -7.85
C MET A 129 -19.03 -5.47 -8.83
N LYS A 130 -20.10 -6.20 -8.48
CA LYS A 130 -21.35 -6.24 -9.26
C LYS A 130 -21.99 -4.86 -9.45
N ALA A 131 -21.92 -4.00 -8.44
CA ALA A 131 -22.61 -2.71 -8.44
C ALA A 131 -21.72 -1.54 -8.91
N ALA A 132 -20.41 -1.60 -8.67
CA ALA A 132 -19.49 -0.47 -8.84
C ALA A 132 -18.11 -0.82 -9.40
N GLY A 133 -17.86 -2.07 -9.84
CA GLY A 133 -16.56 -2.49 -10.39
C GLY A 133 -16.08 -1.64 -11.58
N ASN A 134 -17.02 -1.19 -12.42
CA ASN A 134 -16.74 -0.31 -13.56
C ASN A 134 -16.69 1.19 -13.20
N ILE A 135 -17.10 1.55 -11.99
CA ILE A 135 -17.18 2.95 -11.53
C ILE A 135 -15.86 3.40 -10.92
N VAL A 136 -15.19 2.50 -10.19
CA VAL A 136 -13.88 2.77 -9.58
C VAL A 136 -12.75 2.57 -10.58
N ASP A 137 -11.71 3.40 -10.46
CA ASP A 137 -10.52 3.33 -11.30
C ASP A 137 -9.61 2.17 -10.87
N ALA A 138 -9.56 1.87 -9.58
CA ALA A 138 -8.87 0.72 -9.01
C ALA A 138 -9.65 0.11 -7.84
N VAL A 139 -9.50 -1.21 -7.65
CA VAL A 139 -10.04 -1.95 -6.51
C VAL A 139 -9.04 -1.97 -5.39
N THR A 140 -9.46 -1.56 -4.20
CA THR A 140 -8.56 -1.34 -3.07
C THR A 140 -8.88 -2.24 -1.88
N TRP A 141 -7.83 -2.70 -1.21
CA TRP A 141 -7.92 -3.58 -0.04
C TRP A 141 -6.72 -3.40 0.91
N GLN A 142 -6.83 -3.95 2.11
CA GLN A 142 -5.81 -3.87 3.15
C GLN A 142 -5.31 -5.25 3.61
N HIS A 143 -4.04 -5.29 4.01
CA HIS A 143 -3.36 -6.48 4.52
C HIS A 143 -2.46 -6.15 5.70
N TYR A 144 -2.75 -6.76 6.85
CA TYR A 144 -1.82 -6.76 7.99
C TYR A 144 -1.44 -8.20 8.33
N TYR A 145 -0.15 -8.41 8.60
CA TYR A 145 0.40 -9.72 8.89
C TYR A 145 0.03 -10.22 10.29
N LEU A 146 -0.08 -9.30 11.25
CA LEU A 146 -0.16 -9.62 12.68
C LEU A 146 -1.61 -9.57 13.17
N ASP A 147 -2.13 -10.75 13.53
CA ASP A 147 -3.41 -10.93 14.23
C ASP A 147 -3.13 -11.85 15.44
N GLY A 148 -2.25 -11.38 16.34
CA GLY A 148 -1.86 -12.08 17.58
C GLY A 148 -0.87 -13.26 17.45
N ARG A 149 -0.34 -13.55 16.26
CA ARG A 149 0.55 -14.73 16.01
C ARG A 149 2.04 -14.41 15.95
N VAL A 150 2.41 -13.15 16.14
CA VAL A 150 3.80 -12.70 16.11
C VAL A 150 4.10 -11.99 17.40
N ALA A 151 4.95 -12.62 18.19
CA ALA A 151 5.37 -12.13 19.49
C ALA A 151 6.88 -11.79 19.49
N LYS A 152 7.63 -12.22 18.47
CA LYS A 152 9.09 -12.07 18.41
C LYS A 152 9.57 -11.76 17.00
N VAL A 153 10.73 -11.10 16.90
CA VAL A 153 11.44 -10.80 15.64
C VAL A 153 11.56 -12.02 14.73
N THR A 154 11.83 -13.19 15.29
CA THR A 154 12.01 -14.44 14.52
C THR A 154 10.76 -14.86 13.77
N ASP A 155 9.58 -14.38 14.16
CA ASP A 155 8.33 -14.68 13.46
C ASP A 155 8.25 -13.97 12.10
N PHE A 156 8.93 -12.84 11.91
CA PHE A 156 9.01 -12.14 10.61
C PHE A 156 9.74 -12.96 9.54
N LEU A 157 10.54 -13.93 9.99
CA LEU A 157 11.29 -14.85 9.13
C LEU A 157 10.51 -16.14 8.83
N LYS A 158 9.30 -16.32 9.39
CA LYS A 158 8.46 -17.48 9.12
C LYS A 158 7.88 -17.40 7.71
N THR A 159 8.28 -18.34 6.87
CA THR A 159 7.94 -18.37 5.43
C THR A 159 6.44 -18.48 5.19
N ARG A 160 5.72 -19.24 6.03
CA ARG A 160 4.25 -19.32 6.02
C ARG A 160 3.56 -17.97 6.24
N LEU A 161 4.15 -17.08 7.04
CA LEU A 161 3.63 -15.72 7.24
C LEU A 161 3.74 -14.93 5.94
N LEU A 162 4.89 -15.01 5.27
CA LEU A 162 5.16 -14.34 4.00
C LEU A 162 4.25 -14.85 2.88
N ASP A 163 3.94 -16.15 2.85
CA ASP A 163 3.08 -16.78 1.83
C ASP A 163 1.60 -16.46 2.00
N THR A 164 1.19 -16.03 3.19
CA THR A 164 -0.20 -15.62 3.47
C THR A 164 -0.65 -14.47 2.56
N LEU A 165 0.26 -13.57 2.16
CA LEU A 165 -0.05 -12.47 1.26
C LEU A 165 -0.44 -12.99 -0.13
N SER A 166 0.34 -13.93 -0.69
CA SER A 166 0.07 -14.54 -1.99
C SER A 166 -1.31 -15.19 -2.06
N ASP A 167 -1.71 -15.88 -1.00
CA ASP A 167 -3.04 -16.52 -0.92
C ASP A 167 -4.17 -15.48 -0.92
N GLN A 168 -3.96 -14.35 -0.26
CA GLN A 168 -4.94 -13.26 -0.20
C GLN A 168 -5.06 -12.53 -1.54
N ILE A 169 -3.93 -12.24 -2.21
CA ILE A 169 -3.91 -11.65 -3.55
C ILE A 169 -4.75 -12.50 -4.52
N ARG A 170 -4.52 -13.82 -4.55
CA ARG A 170 -5.28 -14.72 -5.44
C ARG A 170 -6.79 -14.70 -5.17
N LYS A 171 -7.22 -14.56 -3.91
CA LYS A 171 -8.65 -14.44 -3.57
C LYS A 171 -9.25 -13.14 -4.09
N ILE A 172 -8.56 -12.02 -3.92
CA ILE A 172 -9.00 -10.72 -4.42
C ILE A 172 -9.07 -10.74 -5.95
N GLN A 173 -7.99 -11.16 -6.62
CA GLN A 173 -7.92 -11.26 -8.07
C GLN A 173 -9.02 -12.14 -8.65
N LYS A 174 -9.33 -13.26 -8.01
CA LYS A 174 -10.42 -14.15 -8.45
C LYS A 174 -11.77 -13.41 -8.51
N VAL A 175 -12.09 -12.62 -7.49
CA VAL A 175 -13.36 -11.86 -7.47
C VAL A 175 -13.32 -10.72 -8.48
N VAL A 176 -12.23 -9.94 -8.49
CA VAL A 176 -12.11 -8.78 -9.39
C VAL A 176 -12.18 -9.22 -10.86
N ASN A 177 -11.44 -10.25 -11.24
CA ASN A 177 -11.42 -10.75 -12.62
C ASN A 177 -12.72 -11.45 -13.03
N ALA A 178 -13.54 -11.93 -12.09
CA ALA A 178 -14.85 -12.50 -12.42
C ALA A 178 -15.86 -11.42 -12.86
N HIS A 179 -15.71 -10.18 -12.40
CA HIS A 179 -16.64 -9.07 -12.67
C HIS A 179 -16.07 -8.04 -13.65
N THR A 180 -14.79 -7.71 -13.53
CA THR A 180 -14.13 -6.69 -14.34
C THR A 180 -12.68 -7.11 -14.66
N PRO A 181 -12.48 -8.03 -15.62
CA PRO A 181 -11.15 -8.48 -16.04
C PRO A 181 -10.21 -7.32 -16.36
N GLY A 182 -8.98 -7.37 -15.85
CA GLY A 182 -7.96 -6.33 -16.08
C GLY A 182 -8.13 -5.06 -15.26
N LYS A 183 -9.14 -4.97 -14.39
CA LYS A 183 -9.27 -3.87 -13.42
C LYS A 183 -8.04 -3.84 -12.51
N LYS A 184 -7.51 -2.63 -12.31
CA LYS A 184 -6.36 -2.35 -11.45
C LYS A 184 -6.67 -2.69 -10.00
N ILE A 185 -5.70 -3.28 -9.30
CA ILE A 185 -5.85 -3.67 -7.89
C ILE A 185 -4.73 -3.04 -7.09
N TRP A 186 -5.10 -2.30 -6.05
CA TRP A 186 -4.20 -1.55 -5.18
C TRP A 186 -4.29 -2.08 -3.76
N LEU A 187 -3.18 -2.04 -3.03
CA LEU A 187 -3.13 -2.36 -1.62
C LEU A 187 -2.94 -1.06 -0.82
N GLU A 188 -3.96 -0.65 -0.06
CA GLU A 188 -4.05 0.69 0.58
C GLU A 188 -3.83 0.67 2.09
N GLY A 189 -3.27 -0.41 2.61
CA GLY A 189 -2.96 -0.53 4.01
C GLY A 189 -2.15 -1.79 4.21
N ILE A 190 -0.83 -1.62 4.29
CA ILE A 190 0.07 -2.71 4.63
C ILE A 190 1.00 -2.32 5.76
N GLY A 191 1.14 -3.21 6.73
CA GLY A 191 2.03 -3.08 7.86
C GLY A 191 2.14 -4.39 8.60
N ALA A 192 2.96 -4.39 9.65
CA ALA A 192 3.02 -5.53 10.55
C ALA A 192 1.65 -5.72 11.22
N THR A 193 1.19 -4.74 12.01
CA THR A 193 -0.10 -4.79 12.74
C THR A 193 -1.09 -3.73 12.25
N SER A 194 -2.37 -3.95 12.53
CA SER A 194 -3.40 -2.90 12.45
C SER A 194 -3.46 -2.02 13.70
N GLU A 195 -2.93 -2.46 14.84
CA GLU A 195 -2.99 -1.78 16.14
C GLU A 195 -1.73 -0.94 16.42
N GLY A 196 -1.39 0.00 15.54
CA GLY A 196 -0.30 0.96 15.78
C GLY A 196 1.11 0.39 15.72
N GLY A 197 1.34 -0.91 15.92
CA GLY A 197 2.65 -1.57 15.83
C GLY A 197 3.13 -2.04 17.20
N ILE A 198 4.17 -2.88 17.22
CA ILE A 198 4.81 -3.31 18.47
C ILE A 198 6.20 -2.69 18.53
N THR A 199 6.50 -1.96 19.61
CA THR A 199 7.82 -1.35 19.90
C THR A 199 8.91 -2.41 19.84
N ASN A 200 10.09 -2.06 19.29
CA ASN A 200 11.24 -2.96 19.10
C ASN A 200 10.97 -4.15 18.15
N LEU A 201 9.85 -4.16 17.44
CA LEU A 201 9.55 -5.13 16.39
C LEU A 201 9.27 -4.39 15.08
N SER A 202 8.22 -3.56 15.06
CA SER A 202 7.67 -2.98 13.83
C SER A 202 8.47 -1.78 13.31
N ASP A 203 9.24 -1.15 14.20
CA ASP A 203 10.18 -0.05 13.97
C ASP A 203 11.64 -0.52 13.78
N SER A 204 11.87 -1.84 13.76
CA SER A 204 13.21 -2.44 13.69
C SER A 204 13.63 -2.83 12.26
N TYR A 205 14.94 -3.04 12.04
CA TYR A 205 15.46 -3.60 10.78
C TYR A 205 14.83 -4.96 10.41
N ALA A 206 14.35 -5.72 11.39
CA ALA A 206 13.70 -6.99 11.08
C ALA A 206 12.35 -6.82 10.37
N ALA A 207 11.61 -5.73 10.65
CA ALA A 207 10.36 -5.42 9.97
C ALA A 207 10.57 -5.25 8.46
N SER A 208 11.76 -4.78 8.07
CA SER A 208 12.14 -4.58 6.67
C SER A 208 12.11 -5.88 5.84
N PHE A 209 12.28 -7.06 6.46
CA PHE A 209 12.10 -8.33 5.75
C PHE A 209 10.67 -8.54 5.28
N LEU A 210 9.69 -8.22 6.13
CA LEU A 210 8.28 -8.27 5.75
C LEU A 210 8.05 -7.25 4.64
N TRP A 211 8.51 -6.01 4.83
CA TRP A 211 8.25 -4.92 3.89
C TRP A 211 8.82 -5.18 2.49
N LEU A 212 10.11 -5.51 2.38
CA LEU A 212 10.74 -5.80 1.09
C LEU A 212 10.14 -7.04 0.42
N ASN A 213 9.82 -8.07 1.20
CA ASN A 213 9.13 -9.24 0.67
C ASN A 213 7.75 -8.88 0.13
N SER A 214 6.96 -8.06 0.84
CA SER A 214 5.65 -7.62 0.38
C SER A 214 5.76 -6.87 -0.95
N LEU A 215 6.68 -5.91 -1.05
CA LEU A 215 6.91 -5.16 -2.28
C LEU A 215 7.19 -6.09 -3.47
N GLY A 216 8.04 -7.10 -3.28
CA GLY A 216 8.35 -8.09 -4.31
C GLY A 216 7.16 -8.96 -4.72
N ILE A 217 6.44 -9.54 -3.74
CA ILE A 217 5.26 -10.38 -4.01
C ILE A 217 4.16 -9.58 -4.71
N LEU A 218 3.85 -8.39 -4.20
CA LEU A 218 2.78 -7.54 -4.74
C LEU A 218 3.07 -7.16 -6.20
N ALA A 219 4.28 -6.70 -6.49
CA ALA A 219 4.66 -6.35 -7.85
C ALA A 219 4.65 -7.56 -8.80
N SER A 220 5.23 -8.69 -8.39
CA SER A 220 5.26 -9.93 -9.20
C SER A 220 3.89 -10.55 -9.44
N GLN A 221 2.90 -10.28 -8.59
CA GLN A 221 1.53 -10.76 -8.74
C GLN A 221 0.58 -9.70 -9.31
N GLY A 222 1.09 -8.58 -9.83
CA GLY A 222 0.29 -7.62 -10.58
C GLY A 222 -0.58 -6.71 -9.71
N ILE A 223 -0.14 -6.40 -8.50
CA ILE A 223 -0.68 -5.27 -7.72
C ILE A 223 0.02 -3.99 -8.18
N ASP A 224 -0.77 -2.99 -8.59
CA ASP A 224 -0.24 -1.81 -9.29
C ASP A 224 0.28 -0.73 -8.33
N VAL A 225 -0.36 -0.54 -7.18
CA VAL A 225 0.00 0.47 -6.18
C VAL A 225 -0.03 -0.14 -4.78
N ILE A 226 0.93 0.26 -3.95
CA ILE A 226 1.11 -0.21 -2.58
C ILE A 226 1.25 1.03 -1.70
N MET A 227 0.32 1.24 -0.78
CA MET A 227 0.35 2.31 0.21
C MET A 227 0.75 1.74 1.57
N ARG A 228 1.91 2.18 2.06
CA ARG A 228 2.44 1.77 3.35
C ARG A 228 1.70 2.49 4.47
N HIS A 229 1.12 1.73 5.39
CA HIS A 229 0.61 2.26 6.64
C HIS A 229 1.75 2.21 7.68
N SER A 230 2.32 3.34 8.14
CA SER A 230 2.04 4.74 7.76
C SER A 230 3.34 5.50 7.47
N PHE A 231 3.26 6.70 6.90
CA PHE A 231 4.44 7.57 6.73
C PHE A 231 4.90 8.14 8.08
N PHE A 232 3.98 8.76 8.81
CA PHE A 232 4.17 9.37 10.12
C PHE A 232 2.90 9.12 10.96
N ASP A 233 3.06 8.65 12.19
CA ASP A 233 1.96 8.33 13.12
C ASP A 233 2.51 8.19 14.56
N HIS A 234 1.64 8.19 15.57
CA HIS A 234 1.99 8.06 16.99
C HIS A 234 2.29 6.60 17.40
N GLY A 235 2.03 5.63 16.53
CA GLY A 235 2.36 4.22 16.73
C GLY A 235 3.81 3.87 16.37
N HIS A 236 4.10 2.57 16.26
CA HIS A 236 5.39 1.98 15.88
C HIS A 236 5.44 1.47 14.43
N ASN A 237 4.38 1.62 13.62
CA ASN A 237 4.32 1.17 12.22
C ASN A 237 4.68 2.26 11.17
N HIS A 238 5.04 3.46 11.63
CA HIS A 238 5.46 4.60 10.81
C HIS A 238 6.83 4.41 10.14
N LEU A 239 7.08 5.14 9.05
CA LEU A 239 8.39 5.23 8.39
C LEU A 239 9.31 6.27 9.06
N VAL A 240 8.72 7.31 9.65
CA VAL A 240 9.41 8.41 10.30
C VAL A 240 8.87 8.55 11.72
N ASP A 241 9.77 8.63 12.71
CA ASP A 241 9.41 8.73 14.12
C ASP A 241 8.91 10.14 14.53
N GLN A 242 8.45 10.27 15.78
CA GLN A 242 7.93 11.53 16.34
C GLN A 242 8.98 12.65 16.43
N ASN A 243 10.27 12.33 16.36
CA ASN A 243 11.37 13.29 16.31
C ASN A 243 11.83 13.55 14.87
N PHE A 244 11.03 13.13 13.88
CA PHE A 244 11.30 13.22 12.44
C PHE A 244 12.52 12.42 11.96
N ASN A 245 12.94 11.40 12.72
CA ASN A 245 14.01 10.52 12.28
C ASN A 245 13.48 9.42 11.35
N PRO A 246 14.11 9.19 10.19
CA PRO A 246 13.76 8.07 9.32
C PRO A 246 14.17 6.72 9.92
N LEU A 247 13.21 5.80 10.01
CA LEU A 247 13.40 4.43 10.51
C LEU A 247 13.92 3.49 9.39
N PRO A 248 14.34 2.24 9.70
CA PRO A 248 14.91 1.34 8.70
C PRO A 248 14.05 1.12 7.44
N ASP A 249 12.72 1.06 7.60
CA ASP A 249 11.79 0.92 6.48
C ASP A 249 11.72 2.16 5.59
N TYR A 250 12.00 3.37 6.10
CA TYR A 250 12.13 4.57 5.29
C TYR A 250 13.31 4.44 4.33
N TRP A 251 14.48 4.08 4.86
CA TRP A 251 15.69 3.91 4.06
C TRP A 251 15.56 2.78 3.03
N LEU A 252 14.93 1.67 3.41
CA LEU A 252 14.56 0.60 2.49
C LEU A 252 13.64 1.11 1.37
N SER A 253 12.62 1.90 1.71
CA SER A 253 11.67 2.47 0.75
C SER A 253 12.34 3.45 -0.20
N LEU A 254 13.27 4.28 0.29
CA LEU A 254 14.07 5.20 -0.50
C LEU A 254 14.95 4.44 -1.51
N LEU A 255 15.66 3.41 -1.05
CA LEU A 255 16.45 2.52 -1.92
C LEU A 255 15.58 1.87 -2.99
N TYR A 256 14.44 1.31 -2.59
CA TYR A 256 13.51 0.67 -3.52
C TYR A 256 13.03 1.66 -4.59
N LYS A 257 12.61 2.87 -4.19
CA LYS A 257 12.13 3.92 -5.10
C LYS A 257 13.21 4.33 -6.12
N GLN A 258 14.47 4.40 -5.69
CA GLN A 258 15.58 4.80 -6.54
C GLN A 258 16.09 3.67 -7.46
N LEU A 259 16.01 2.39 -7.05
CA LEU A 259 16.56 1.25 -7.79
C LEU A 259 15.56 0.54 -8.68
N VAL A 260 14.37 0.32 -8.15
CA VAL A 260 13.42 -0.65 -8.68
C VAL A 260 12.47 0.07 -9.62
N GLY A 261 12.55 -0.27 -10.91
CA GLY A 261 11.67 0.27 -11.93
C GLY A 261 10.28 -0.38 -11.93
N PRO A 262 9.32 0.20 -12.68
CA PRO A 262 7.93 -0.22 -12.65
C PRO A 262 7.68 -1.60 -13.28
N ARG A 263 8.59 -2.09 -14.14
CA ARG A 263 8.43 -3.34 -14.86
C ARG A 263 9.01 -4.51 -14.07
N ALA A 264 8.15 -5.27 -13.41
CA ALA A 264 8.51 -6.54 -12.77
C ALA A 264 8.89 -7.59 -13.82
N LEU A 265 9.90 -8.41 -13.50
CA LEU A 265 10.40 -9.49 -14.35
C LEU A 265 10.14 -10.83 -13.68
N ALA A 266 9.77 -11.83 -14.48
CA ALA A 266 9.71 -13.21 -14.02
C ALA A 266 11.13 -13.75 -13.82
N LEU A 267 11.36 -14.44 -12.71
CA LEU A 267 12.64 -15.07 -12.40
C LEU A 267 12.50 -16.58 -12.35
N HIS A 268 13.48 -17.26 -12.96
CA HIS A 268 13.66 -18.70 -12.84
C HIS A 268 15.00 -18.97 -12.14
N VAL A 269 14.94 -19.44 -10.91
CA VAL A 269 16.13 -19.82 -10.14
C VAL A 269 16.33 -21.32 -10.29
N ALA A 270 17.42 -21.72 -10.95
CA ALA A 270 17.80 -23.11 -11.10
C ALA A 270 17.95 -23.77 -9.71
N GLY A 271 17.32 -24.94 -9.51
CA GLY A 271 17.38 -25.70 -8.25
C GLY A 271 16.30 -25.33 -7.21
N LEU A 272 15.59 -24.20 -7.34
CA LEU A 272 14.40 -23.89 -6.51
C LEU A 272 13.12 -24.58 -7.02
N GLN A 273 13.07 -25.00 -8.29
CA GLN A 273 11.88 -25.63 -8.91
C GLN A 273 11.75 -27.16 -8.73
N ARG A 274 12.60 -27.82 -7.93
CA ARG A 274 12.46 -29.25 -7.64
C ARG A 274 11.35 -29.47 -6.60
N LYS A 275 10.48 -30.47 -6.79
CA LYS A 275 9.43 -30.87 -5.80
C LYS A 275 10.00 -30.89 -4.37
N PRO A 276 9.27 -30.39 -3.35
CA PRO A 276 9.73 -30.39 -1.96
C PRO A 276 10.14 -31.81 -1.54
N ARG A 277 11.38 -31.99 -1.06
CA ARG A 277 11.75 -33.17 -0.29
C ARG A 277 11.50 -32.85 1.18
N PRO A 278 10.77 -33.67 1.94
CA PRO A 278 10.60 -33.47 3.37
C PRO A 278 11.98 -33.33 4.05
N GLY A 279 12.19 -32.28 4.85
CA GLY A 279 13.41 -32.11 5.66
C GLY A 279 14.53 -31.21 5.12
N ARG A 280 14.46 -30.66 3.89
CA ARG A 280 15.44 -29.64 3.41
C ARG A 280 14.79 -28.25 3.27
N VAL A 281 14.90 -27.46 4.34
CA VAL A 281 14.20 -26.19 4.60
C VAL A 281 14.90 -24.93 4.02
N ILE A 282 15.99 -25.07 3.26
CA ILE A 282 16.72 -23.91 2.71
C ILE A 282 15.89 -23.18 1.64
N ARG A 283 14.98 -23.89 0.96
CA ARG A 283 14.22 -23.41 -0.21
C ARG A 283 13.28 -22.24 0.06
N ASP A 284 12.78 -22.13 1.28
CA ASP A 284 11.76 -21.12 1.62
C ASP A 284 12.38 -19.81 2.16
N LYS A 285 13.69 -19.81 2.44
CA LYS A 285 14.39 -18.73 3.17
C LYS A 285 15.10 -17.71 2.27
N LEU A 286 15.40 -18.07 1.01
CA LEU A 286 15.96 -17.13 0.03
C LEU A 286 14.84 -16.68 -0.92
N ARG A 287 14.60 -15.38 -0.99
CA ARG A 287 13.59 -14.77 -1.86
C ARG A 287 14.24 -13.76 -2.79
N ILE A 288 13.98 -13.90 -4.08
CA ILE A 288 14.60 -13.08 -5.13
C ILE A 288 13.49 -12.51 -5.99
N TYR A 289 13.56 -11.21 -6.23
CA TYR A 289 12.67 -10.47 -7.11
C TYR A 289 13.52 -9.68 -8.10
N ALA A 290 13.04 -9.50 -9.33
CA ALA A 290 13.74 -8.71 -10.34
C ALA A 290 12.79 -7.77 -11.06
N HIS A 291 13.32 -6.61 -11.40
CA HIS A 291 12.65 -5.55 -12.13
C HIS A 291 13.65 -4.96 -13.12
N CYS A 292 13.14 -4.28 -14.14
CA CYS A 292 13.96 -3.30 -14.85
C CYS A 292 14.43 -2.21 -13.88
N THR A 293 15.64 -1.70 -14.07
CA THR A 293 16.18 -0.64 -13.21
C THR A 293 15.42 0.66 -13.42
N SER A 294 15.22 1.42 -12.34
CA SER A 294 14.67 2.76 -12.42
C SER A 294 15.60 3.69 -13.21
N HIS A 295 15.05 4.68 -13.90
CA HIS A 295 15.83 5.65 -14.68
C HIS A 295 16.43 6.79 -13.85
N HIS A 296 16.28 6.75 -12.52
CA HIS A 296 16.91 7.71 -11.62
C HIS A 296 18.43 7.49 -11.57
N LYS A 297 19.21 8.57 -11.70
CA LYS A 297 20.64 8.55 -12.04
C LYS A 297 21.60 8.10 -10.91
N SER A 298 21.12 7.72 -9.72
CA SER A 298 22.01 7.37 -8.60
C SER A 298 21.30 6.50 -7.57
N VAL A 299 21.95 5.41 -7.14
CA VAL A 299 21.47 4.63 -5.98
C VAL A 299 22.53 3.82 -5.29
N GLN A 300 22.42 3.65 -3.96
CA GLN A 300 23.54 3.14 -3.21
C GLN A 300 23.27 2.74 -1.69
N LEU A 301 23.88 1.68 -1.11
CA LEU A 301 24.39 1.58 0.30
C LEU A 301 25.01 0.19 0.59
N ASN A 302 26.19 0.15 1.24
CA ASN A 302 27.01 -1.05 1.53
C ASN A 302 27.69 -1.02 2.92
N GLY A 303 26.96 -1.27 4.00
CA GLY A 303 27.53 -1.42 5.35
C GLY A 303 27.92 -0.13 6.07
N GLN A 304 27.46 1.03 5.57
CA GLN A 304 27.54 2.32 6.26
C GLN A 304 26.19 2.63 6.91
N LEU A 305 26.18 3.27 8.07
CA LEU A 305 24.95 3.75 8.70
C LEU A 305 24.33 4.87 7.82
N LEU A 306 23.02 4.80 7.57
CA LEU A 306 22.28 5.87 6.91
C LEU A 306 21.65 6.78 7.96
N THR A 307 22.04 8.04 7.92
CA THR A 307 21.43 9.13 8.67
C THR A 307 21.22 10.31 7.74
N MET A 308 20.22 11.15 8.03
CA MET A 308 20.12 12.46 7.38
C MET A 308 21.43 13.23 7.58
N VAL A 309 21.83 14.03 6.58
CA VAL A 309 23.00 14.91 6.71
C VAL A 309 22.63 16.15 7.53
N ASP A 310 21.43 16.67 7.29
CA ASP A 310 20.76 17.77 7.96
C ASP A 310 19.23 17.65 7.71
N ASP A 311 18.44 18.60 8.19
CA ASP A 311 16.97 18.59 8.09
C ASP A 311 16.45 18.60 6.64
N GLY A 312 17.27 18.99 5.65
CA GLY A 312 16.89 19.09 4.24
C GLY A 312 17.56 18.08 3.31
N THR A 313 18.58 17.36 3.78
CA THR A 313 19.52 16.66 2.90
C THR A 313 19.61 15.16 3.18
N LEU A 314 19.17 14.35 2.21
CA LEU A 314 19.39 12.91 2.19
C LEU A 314 20.89 12.59 2.03
N PRO A 315 21.42 11.58 2.73
CA PRO A 315 22.82 11.19 2.58
C PRO A 315 23.10 10.69 1.16
N PRO A 316 24.34 10.83 0.68
CA PRO A 316 24.80 10.00 -0.41
C PRO A 316 24.80 8.58 0.12
N LEU A 317 23.82 7.83 -0.33
CA LEU A 317 23.94 6.42 -0.61
C LEU A 317 25.42 6.18 -1.14
N LYS A 318 26.20 5.07 -0.93
CA LYS A 318 27.36 4.67 -1.82
C LYS A 318 27.43 3.21 -2.36
N PRO A 319 27.67 2.91 -3.69
CA PRO A 319 27.50 1.55 -4.22
C PRO A 319 28.85 0.83 -4.19
N ARG A 320 28.82 -0.48 -3.94
CA ARG A 320 29.99 -1.34 -4.02
C ARG A 320 29.99 -2.04 -5.36
N SER A 321 30.90 -1.63 -6.23
CA SER A 321 31.10 -2.32 -7.50
C SER A 321 31.72 -3.70 -7.24
N LEU A 322 31.11 -4.73 -7.83
CA LEU A 322 31.62 -6.09 -7.81
C LEU A 322 32.32 -6.40 -9.14
N ARG A 323 33.37 -7.22 -9.10
CA ARG A 323 34.04 -7.67 -10.32
C ARG A 323 33.09 -8.57 -11.13
N PRO A 324 33.00 -8.41 -12.46
CA PRO A 324 32.22 -9.31 -13.32
C PRO A 324 32.59 -10.79 -13.11
N GLY A 325 31.62 -11.68 -13.25
CA GLY A 325 31.81 -13.14 -13.11
C GLY A 325 31.94 -13.65 -11.67
N ARG A 326 31.87 -12.80 -10.65
CA ARG A 326 31.89 -13.23 -9.24
C ARG A 326 30.51 -13.72 -8.78
N THR A 327 30.52 -14.75 -7.95
CA THR A 327 29.34 -15.20 -7.20
C THR A 327 28.88 -14.11 -6.24
N LEU A 328 27.57 -13.82 -6.25
CA LEU A 328 26.96 -12.93 -5.26
C LEU A 328 26.81 -13.68 -3.94
N VAL A 329 27.47 -13.18 -2.89
CA VAL A 329 27.36 -13.70 -1.53
C VAL A 329 26.36 -12.84 -0.77
N ILE A 330 25.28 -13.46 -0.28
CA ILE A 330 24.26 -12.83 0.54
C ILE A 330 24.43 -13.36 1.97
N PRO A 331 24.89 -12.54 2.93
CA PRO A 331 25.04 -12.98 4.31
C PRO A 331 23.70 -13.39 4.94
N PRO A 332 23.70 -14.26 5.97
CA PRO A 332 22.48 -14.62 6.69
C PRO A 332 21.75 -13.39 7.23
N LEU A 333 20.42 -13.38 7.14
CA LEU A 333 19.57 -12.29 7.64
C LEU A 333 19.95 -10.91 7.07
N THR A 334 20.13 -10.85 5.75
CA THR A 334 20.36 -9.60 5.04
C THR A 334 19.39 -9.39 3.90
N MET A 335 19.15 -8.13 3.59
CA MET A 335 18.47 -7.67 2.37
C MET A 335 19.50 -6.95 1.51
N SER A 336 19.44 -7.11 0.20
CA SER A 336 20.40 -6.49 -0.71
C SER A 336 19.77 -6.22 -2.06
N PHE A 337 20.16 -5.11 -2.67
CA PHE A 337 19.81 -4.77 -4.03
C PHE A 337 21.05 -4.89 -4.92
N TYR A 338 20.89 -5.50 -6.09
CA TYR A 338 21.94 -5.66 -7.07
C TYR A 338 21.50 -5.05 -8.40
N VAL A 339 22.27 -4.09 -8.92
CA VAL A 339 22.08 -3.53 -10.25
C VAL A 339 23.06 -4.18 -11.20
N VAL A 340 22.53 -4.96 -12.14
CA VAL A 340 23.36 -5.54 -13.21
C VAL A 340 23.42 -4.54 -14.35
N LYS A 341 24.57 -3.90 -14.52
CA LYS A 341 24.81 -2.90 -15.57
C LYS A 341 24.93 -3.57 -16.94
N ASN A 342 24.62 -2.81 -17.99
CA ASN A 342 24.77 -3.22 -19.39
C ASN A 342 24.00 -4.50 -19.76
N VAL A 343 22.96 -4.84 -19.00
CA VAL A 343 22.04 -5.93 -19.36
C VAL A 343 21.16 -5.43 -20.48
N ASN A 344 21.39 -5.95 -21.68
CA ASN A 344 20.65 -5.55 -22.87
C ASN A 344 19.26 -6.21 -22.97
N ALA A 345 18.53 -6.29 -21.86
CA ALA A 345 17.24 -6.95 -21.76
C ALA A 345 16.18 -6.19 -22.57
N LEU A 346 15.63 -6.84 -23.62
CA LEU A 346 14.63 -6.25 -24.52
C LEU A 346 13.41 -5.70 -23.77
N ALA A 347 12.95 -6.42 -22.74
CA ALA A 347 11.85 -6.00 -21.89
C ALA A 347 12.13 -4.67 -21.15
N CYS A 348 13.39 -4.28 -20.94
CA CYS A 348 13.76 -3.06 -20.22
C CYS A 348 14.12 -1.88 -21.13
N ARG A 349 14.01 -2.04 -22.46
CA ARG A 349 14.38 -0.98 -23.41
C ARG A 349 13.25 0.02 -23.72
N TYR A 350 12.00 -0.35 -23.50
CA TYR A 350 10.83 0.42 -23.96
C TYR A 350 9.96 0.85 -22.77
N ARG A 351 9.60 2.15 -22.77
CA ARG A 351 8.72 2.81 -21.81
C ARG A 351 7.27 2.44 -22.02
#